data_AF-A0A526Z011-F1
#
_entry.id   AF-A0A526Z011-F1
#
_cell.length_a   1.000
_cell.length_b   1.000
_cell.length_c   1.000
_cell.angle_alpha   90.00
_cell.angle_beta   90.00
_cell.angle_gamma   90.00
#
_symmetry.space_group_name_H-M   'P 1'
#
loop_
_entity.id
_entity.type
_entity.pdbx_description
1 polymer ?
#
loop_
_entity_poly.entity_id
_entity_poly.type
_entity_poly.pdbx_seq_one_letter_code
_entity_poly.pdbx_strand_id
1 'polypeptide(L)'
;MLNRSVRWMRAGSCAALACMFLLFAYANLSNGLALAEEHNVGEYRLQTGDVIGFAVIGYPEMQKRAVIDQSGVIVLPAIGPLKVLGKTIEDVRKEVIEVLKPKSL
;
A
#
# COMPACT_ATOMS: atom_id res chain seq x y z
N MET A 1 -7.19 75.65 -42.75
CA MET A 1 -8.51 75.33 -42.15
C MET A 1 -9.09 74.12 -42.88
N LEU A 2 -9.07 72.93 -42.30
CA LEU A 2 -10.22 72.03 -42.35
C LEU A 2 -10.12 70.99 -41.24
N ASN A 3 -11.03 71.17 -40.29
CA ASN A 3 -11.31 70.38 -39.11
C ASN A 3 -12.23 69.21 -39.50
N ARG A 4 -12.04 68.04 -38.86
CA ARG A 4 -13.09 67.14 -38.34
C ARG A 4 -12.43 65.85 -37.84
N SER A 5 -12.35 65.67 -36.51
CA SER A 5 -13.22 64.79 -35.72
C SER A 5 -13.20 63.35 -36.24
N VAL A 6 -12.75 62.34 -35.50
CA VAL A 6 -13.29 61.90 -34.21
C VAL A 6 -12.22 61.01 -33.58
N ARG A 7 -11.83 61.32 -32.34
CA ARG A 7 -10.88 60.51 -31.58
C ARG A 7 -11.54 60.05 -30.27
N TRP A 8 -11.60 58.73 -30.13
CA TRP A 8 -11.80 57.94 -28.90
C TRP A 8 -13.21 57.84 -28.31
N MET A 9 -13.81 56.66 -28.46
CA MET A 9 -14.42 55.96 -27.33
C MET A 9 -13.96 54.50 -27.33
N ARG A 10 -13.25 54.13 -26.26
CA ARG A 10 -12.85 52.78 -25.90
C ARG A 10 -14.11 51.94 -25.66
N ALA A 11 -14.31 50.90 -26.46
CA ALA A 11 -15.19 49.80 -26.12
C ALA A 11 -14.52 48.51 -26.60
N GLY A 12 -13.73 47.87 -25.75
CA GLY A 12 -13.05 46.65 -26.17
C GLY A 12 -12.01 46.16 -25.19
N SER A 13 -12.36 45.95 -23.93
CA SER A 13 -11.49 45.19 -22.99
C SER A 13 -12.29 44.60 -21.82
N CYS A 14 -13.48 44.04 -22.09
CA CYS A 14 -14.21 43.26 -21.06
C CYS A 14 -14.54 41.84 -21.54
N ALA A 15 -14.76 41.63 -22.84
CA ALA A 15 -15.07 40.30 -23.38
C ALA A 15 -13.87 39.32 -23.38
N ALA A 16 -12.65 39.80 -23.56
CA ALA A 16 -11.45 38.95 -23.60
C ALA A 16 -11.11 38.34 -22.21
N LEU A 17 -11.35 39.09 -21.13
CA LEU A 17 -11.12 38.63 -19.76
C LEU A 17 -12.12 37.54 -19.35
N ALA A 18 -13.38 37.66 -19.77
CA ALA A 18 -14.41 36.66 -19.50
C ALA A 18 -14.14 35.31 -20.22
N CYS A 19 -13.70 35.35 -21.48
CA CYS A 19 -13.29 34.13 -22.20
C CYS A 19 -12.06 33.45 -21.59
N MET A 20 -11.10 34.24 -21.12
CA MET A 20 -9.89 33.69 -20.48
C MET A 20 -10.21 32.98 -19.16
N PHE A 21 -11.15 33.52 -18.38
CA PHE A 21 -11.66 32.88 -17.16
C PHE A 21 -12.42 31.58 -17.45
N LEU A 22 -13.26 31.56 -18.49
CA LEU A 22 -13.99 30.35 -18.88
C LEU A 22 -13.04 29.25 -19.36
N LEU A 23 -12.04 29.57 -20.19
CA LEU A 23 -11.05 28.60 -20.65
C LEU A 23 -10.21 28.01 -19.51
N PHE A 24 -9.86 28.82 -18.50
CA PHE A 24 -9.14 28.33 -17.32
C PHE A 24 -9.99 27.38 -16.48
N ALA A 25 -11.30 27.64 -16.36
CA ALA A 25 -12.23 26.75 -15.68
C ALA A 25 -12.39 25.40 -16.42
N TYR A 26 -12.46 25.41 -17.75
CA TYR A 26 -12.49 24.18 -18.56
C TYR A 26 -11.19 23.37 -18.42
N ALA A 27 -10.02 24.02 -18.36
CA ALA A 27 -8.73 23.34 -18.22
C ALA A 27 -8.52 22.68 -16.85
N ASN A 28 -9.18 23.16 -15.79
CA ASN A 28 -9.10 22.54 -14.47
C ASN A 28 -10.13 21.42 -14.25
N LEU A 29 -11.19 21.36 -15.08
CA LEU A 29 -12.18 20.28 -15.02
C LEU A 29 -11.65 18.95 -15.59
N SER A 30 -10.60 18.99 -16.43
CA SER A 30 -9.94 17.80 -16.97
C SER A 30 -8.89 17.19 -16.04
N ASN A 31 -8.60 17.81 -14.90
CA ASN A 31 -7.72 17.22 -13.89
C ASN A 31 -8.50 16.17 -13.10
N GLY A 32 -8.65 15.03 -13.76
CA GLY A 32 -8.85 13.67 -13.25
C GLY A 32 -9.58 13.54 -11.92
N LEU A 33 -10.74 12.90 -11.97
CA LEU A 33 -11.28 12.10 -10.89
C LEU A 33 -10.17 11.17 -10.38
N ALA A 34 -9.46 11.56 -9.32
CA ALA A 34 -8.48 10.73 -8.66
C ALA A 34 -9.27 9.62 -7.96
N LEU A 35 -9.53 8.53 -8.69
CA LEU A 35 -9.96 7.29 -8.07
C LEU A 35 -8.83 6.90 -7.13
N ALA A 36 -9.10 6.95 -5.82
CA ALA A 36 -8.26 6.29 -4.85
C ALA A 36 -8.20 4.83 -5.27
N GLU A 37 -7.06 4.39 -5.81
CA GLU A 37 -6.79 2.99 -6.01
C GLU A 37 -6.90 2.36 -4.63
N GLU A 38 -7.95 1.56 -4.41
CA GLU A 38 -8.10 0.84 -3.17
C GLU A 38 -6.88 -0.09 -3.12
N HIS A 39 -5.88 0.30 -2.33
CA HIS A 39 -4.68 -0.49 -2.16
C HIS A 39 -5.11 -1.75 -1.43
N ASN A 40 -5.50 -2.77 -2.20
CA ASN A 40 -5.75 -4.10 -1.71
C ASN A 40 -4.39 -4.58 -1.21
N VAL A 41 -4.11 -4.33 0.07
CA VAL A 41 -2.94 -4.86 0.76
C VAL A 41 -3.17 -6.36 0.75
N GLY A 42 -2.70 -7.03 -0.30
CA GLY A 42 -2.75 -8.47 -0.41
C GLY A 42 -2.15 -9.08 0.85
N GLU A 43 -2.67 -10.23 1.25
CA GLU A 43 -2.22 -10.91 2.46
C GLU A 43 -0.70 -11.10 2.44
N TYR A 44 -0.02 -10.62 3.50
CA TYR A 44 1.43 -10.64 3.57
C TYR A 44 1.95 -12.08 3.52
N ARG A 45 2.89 -12.33 2.61
CA ARG A 45 3.56 -13.61 2.45
C ARG A 45 4.99 -13.49 2.93
N LEU A 46 5.39 -14.44 3.76
CA LEU A 46 6.70 -14.48 4.40
C LEU A 46 7.83 -14.60 3.37
N GLN A 47 8.89 -13.82 3.57
CA GLN A 47 10.06 -13.75 2.69
C GLN A 47 11.37 -14.05 3.45
N THR A 48 12.40 -14.46 2.72
CA THR A 48 13.75 -14.64 3.30
C THR A 48 14.24 -13.35 3.95
N GLY A 49 14.83 -13.47 5.14
CA GLY A 49 15.27 -12.33 5.95
C GLY A 49 14.23 -11.84 6.96
N ASP A 50 12.96 -12.24 6.82
CA ASP A 50 11.94 -11.93 7.82
C ASP A 50 12.27 -12.56 9.18
N VAL A 51 11.84 -11.91 10.25
CA VAL A 51 12.01 -12.39 11.62
C VAL A 51 10.66 -12.75 12.21
N ILE A 52 10.45 -14.04 12.47
CA ILE A 52 9.24 -14.55 13.08
C ILE A 52 9.46 -14.73 14.58
N GLY A 53 8.57 -14.14 15.38
CA GLY A 53 8.47 -14.40 16.81
C GLY A 53 7.61 -15.63 17.06
N PHE A 54 8.14 -16.59 17.79
CA PHE A 54 7.44 -17.78 18.24
C PHE A 54 7.38 -17.77 19.77
N ALA A 55 6.19 -18.02 20.31
CA ALA A 55 5.94 -18.16 21.74
C ALA A 55 4.74 -19.06 21.96
N VAL A 56 4.80 -19.88 23.00
CA VAL A 56 3.68 -20.70 23.46
C VAL A 56 3.31 -20.24 24.86
N ILE A 57 2.03 -19.97 25.08
CA ILE A 57 1.54 -19.48 26.38
C ILE A 57 1.77 -20.57 27.43
N GLY A 58 2.39 -20.19 28.55
CA GLY A 58 2.72 -21.10 29.64
C GLY A 58 4.05 -21.86 29.49
N TYR A 59 4.74 -21.72 28.35
CA TYR A 59 6.01 -22.39 28.05
C TYR A 59 7.07 -21.35 27.62
N PRO A 60 7.63 -20.55 28.55
CA PRO A 60 8.60 -19.50 28.25
C PRO A 60 9.88 -20.02 27.56
N GLU A 61 10.26 -21.26 27.81
CA GLU A 61 11.39 -21.95 27.16
C GLU A 61 11.19 -22.17 25.66
N MET A 62 9.93 -22.09 25.18
CA MET A 62 9.60 -22.17 23.76
C MET A 62 9.64 -20.79 23.07
N GLN A 63 9.92 -19.71 23.80
CA GLN A 63 10.01 -18.37 23.20
C GLN A 63 11.30 -18.21 22.39
N LYS A 64 11.17 -17.95 21.08
CA LYS A 64 12.31 -17.73 20.19
C LYS A 64 11.97 -16.77 19.05
N ARG A 65 12.93 -15.96 18.64
CA ARG A 65 12.89 -15.21 17.36
C ARG A 65 13.73 -15.97 16.33
N ALA A 66 13.12 -16.38 15.23
CA ALA A 66 13.79 -17.11 14.16
C ALA A 66 13.78 -16.27 12.89
N VAL A 67 14.92 -16.21 12.21
CA VAL A 67 15.07 -15.56 10.90
C VAL A 67 14.79 -16.58 9.81
N ILE A 68 14.02 -16.21 8.79
CA ILE A 68 13.81 -17.04 7.61
C ILE A 68 15.11 -17.06 6.79
N ASP A 69 15.72 -18.24 6.69
CA ASP A 69 16.99 -18.39 5.97
C ASP A 69 16.83 -18.30 4.44
N GLN A 70 17.95 -18.39 3.71
CA GLN A 70 17.96 -18.38 2.25
C GLN A 70 17.26 -19.59 1.63
N SER A 71 17.12 -20.68 2.39
CA SER A 71 16.35 -21.84 1.97
C SER A 71 14.86 -21.69 2.24
N GLY A 72 14.42 -20.60 2.89
CA GLY A 72 13.02 -20.35 3.23
C GLY A 72 12.53 -21.11 4.46
N VAL A 73 13.44 -21.51 5.35
CA VAL A 73 13.19 -22.33 6.53
C VAL A 73 13.46 -21.53 7.80
N ILE A 74 12.72 -21.86 8.86
CA ILE A 74 12.97 -21.42 10.24
C ILE A 74 13.17 -22.63 11.14
N VAL A 75 13.92 -22.47 12.23
CA VAL A 75 14.14 -23.53 13.22
C VAL A 75 13.50 -23.14 14.56
N LEU A 76 12.44 -23.86 14.94
CA LEU A 76 11.67 -23.62 16.16
C LEU A 76 12.00 -24.65 17.26
N PRO A 77 11.91 -24.27 18.55
CA PRO A 77 12.02 -25.21 19.66
C PRO A 77 10.96 -26.32 19.59
N ALA A 78 11.33 -27.54 19.98
CA ALA A 78 10.49 -28.77 19.98
C ALA A 78 9.99 -29.26 18.61
N ILE A 79 9.86 -28.38 17.61
CA ILE A 79 9.36 -28.69 16.26
C ILE A 79 10.51 -28.97 15.29
N GLY A 80 11.61 -28.20 15.38
CA GLY A 80 12.73 -28.29 14.46
C GLY A 80 12.54 -27.42 13.20
N PRO A 81 13.10 -27.81 12.04
CA PRO A 81 13.04 -27.02 10.81
C PRO A 81 11.64 -27.02 10.18
N LEU A 82 11.16 -25.83 9.80
CA LEU A 82 9.85 -25.60 9.20
C LEU A 82 9.97 -24.72 7.95
N LYS A 83 9.42 -25.15 6.82
CA LYS A 83 9.39 -24.39 5.56
C LYS A 83 8.28 -23.34 5.60
N VAL A 84 8.62 -22.06 5.51
CA VAL A 84 7.68 -20.94 5.70
C VAL A 84 7.62 -19.96 4.54
N LEU A 85 8.55 -20.04 3.58
CA LEU A 85 8.62 -19.13 2.44
C LEU A 85 7.32 -19.10 1.62
N GLY A 86 6.80 -17.90 1.36
CA GLY A 86 5.60 -17.69 0.55
C GLY A 86 4.27 -18.01 1.26
N LYS A 87 4.32 -18.54 2.48
CA LYS A 87 3.14 -18.78 3.32
C LYS A 87 2.71 -17.50 4.03
N THR A 88 1.45 -17.43 4.43
CA THR A 88 0.98 -16.37 5.34
C THR A 88 1.32 -16.76 6.78
N ILE A 89 1.26 -15.80 7.70
CA ILE A 89 1.50 -16.11 9.12
C ILE A 89 0.43 -17.07 9.68
N GLU A 90 -0.79 -17.02 9.15
CA GLU A 90 -1.90 -17.88 9.55
C GLU A 90 -1.69 -19.33 9.11
N ASP A 91 -1.18 -19.53 7.90
CA ASP A 91 -0.84 -20.87 7.39
C ASP A 91 0.25 -21.52 8.26
N VAL A 92 1.30 -20.76 8.59
CA VAL A 92 2.38 -21.22 9.47
C VAL A 92 1.85 -21.55 10.86
N ARG A 93 0.94 -20.72 11.41
CA ARG A 93 0.32 -20.97 12.71
C ARG A 93 -0.46 -22.29 12.73
N LYS A 94 -1.26 -22.57 11.68
CA LYS A 94 -2.03 -23.82 11.57
C LYS A 94 -1.13 -25.05 11.55
N GLU A 95 -0.08 -25.01 10.74
CA GLU A 95 0.91 -26.09 10.62
C GLU A 95 1.63 -26.34 11.94
N VAL A 96 2.04 -25.27 12.64
CA VAL A 96 2.66 -25.38 13.97
C VAL A 96 1.71 -26.00 15.00
N ILE A 97 0.45 -25.59 15.02
CA ILE A 97 -0.56 -26.17 15.92
C ILE A 97 -0.77 -27.65 15.61
N GLU A 98 -0.79 -28.03 14.33
CA GLU A 98 -0.92 -29.43 13.92
C GLU A 98 0.23 -30.29 14.43
N VAL A 99 1.47 -29.81 14.30
CA VAL A 99 2.67 -30.52 14.78
C VAL A 99 2.70 -30.64 16.30
N LEU A 100 2.21 -29.62 17.02
CA LEU A 100 2.19 -29.63 18.49
C LEU A 100 1.05 -30.48 19.09
N LYS A 101 0.07 -30.93 18.29
CA LYS A 101 -0.98 -31.81 18.81
C LYS A 101 -0.36 -33.10 19.34
N PRO A 102 -0.64 -33.50 20.59
CA PRO A 102 -0.16 -34.76 21.11
C PRO A 102 -0.71 -35.88 20.24
N LYS A 103 0.19 -36.72 19.73
CA LYS A 103 -0.19 -37.95 19.03
C LYS A 103 -0.86 -38.84 20.07
N SER A 104 -2.19 -38.88 20.08
CA SER A 104 -2.95 -39.78 20.95
C SER A 104 -2.52 -41.22 20.62
N LEU A 105 -1.82 -41.84 21.58
CA LEU A 105 -1.47 -43.26 21.59
C LEU A 105 -2.71 -44.13 21.81
#